data_AF-A0A6I9WY55-F1
#
_entry.id   AF-A0A6I9WY55-F1
#
_cell.length_a   1.000
_cell.length_b   1.000
_cell.length_c   1.000
_cell.angle_alpha   90.00
_cell.angle_beta   90.00
_cell.angle_gamma   90.00
#
_symmetry.space_group_name_H-M   'P 1'
#
loop_
_entity.id
_entity.type
_entity.pdbx_description
1 polymer ?
#
loop_
_entity_poly.entity_id
_entity_poly.type
_entity_poly.pdbx_seq_one_letter_code
_entity_poly.pdbx_strand_id
1 'polypeptide(L)'
;MARKATSSPLKEQYAKEHGLDFLRLLDATDYKELYREDMIRWGEERRQSDPGFFCRIVVEGVTQPIWIVSDTRRSSDVEWFRDVYGDIVQIVRVIATEETRTRRNWVFVAGIDDAESECGLDQGVPYDWVVTNDGDQLSLDAQLEKLLQFIQTKL
;
A
#
# COMPACT_ATOMS: atom_id res chain seq x y z
N MET A 1 -10.07 6.98 13.60
CA MET A 1 -9.08 6.61 12.57
C MET A 1 -9.78 5.83 11.48
N ALA A 2 -9.43 6.06 10.21
CA ALA A 2 -9.88 5.26 9.07
C ALA A 2 -8.69 4.50 8.49
N ARG A 3 -8.89 3.23 8.14
CA ARG A 3 -7.91 2.44 7.39
C ARG A 3 -8.46 2.19 5.98
N LYS A 4 -7.66 2.48 4.97
CA LYS A 4 -7.98 2.25 3.57
C LYS A 4 -6.78 1.60 2.88
N ALA A 5 -7.02 0.80 1.86
CA ALA A 5 -5.97 0.20 1.05
C ALA A 5 -6.17 0.58 -0.41
N THR A 6 -5.10 1.00 -1.10
CA THR A 6 -5.12 1.34 -2.53
C THR A 6 -5.51 0.14 -3.41
N SER A 7 -5.28 -1.07 -2.90
CA SER A 7 -5.67 -2.33 -3.55
C SER A 7 -7.18 -2.53 -3.64
N SER A 8 -7.98 -1.90 -2.76
CA SER A 8 -9.45 -2.05 -2.77
C SER A 8 -10.09 -1.33 -3.97
N PRO A 9 -9.81 -0.03 -4.23
CA PRO A 9 -10.30 0.64 -5.43
C PRO A 9 -9.88 -0.02 -6.75
N LEU A 10 -8.67 -0.60 -6.81
CA LEU A 10 -8.22 -1.36 -7.97
C LEU A 10 -9.19 -2.50 -8.30
N LYS A 11 -9.49 -3.35 -7.32
CA LYS A 11 -10.39 -4.49 -7.49
C LYS A 11 -11.82 -4.05 -7.81
N GLU A 12 -12.31 -3.01 -7.15
CA GLU A 12 -13.67 -2.51 -7.33
C GLU A 12 -13.88 -1.95 -8.74
N GLN A 13 -12.99 -1.08 -9.20
CA GLN A 13 -13.10 -0.47 -10.52
C GLN A 13 -12.86 -1.49 -11.63
N TYR A 14 -11.89 -2.39 -11.47
CA TYR A 14 -11.66 -3.49 -12.40
C TYR A 14 -12.89 -4.40 -12.52
N ALA A 15 -13.50 -4.80 -11.39
CA ALA A 15 -14.71 -5.60 -11.41
C ALA A 15 -15.85 -4.91 -12.16
N LYS A 16 -16.04 -3.61 -11.89
CA LYS A 16 -17.09 -2.81 -12.49
C LYS A 16 -16.94 -2.68 -14.01
N GLU A 17 -15.73 -2.42 -14.51
CA GLU A 17 -15.49 -2.27 -15.95
C GLU A 17 -15.56 -3.60 -16.71
N HIS A 18 -15.17 -4.70 -16.08
CA HIS A 18 -15.13 -6.02 -16.71
C HIS A 18 -16.38 -6.87 -16.43
N GLY A 19 -17.38 -6.33 -15.73
CA GLY A 19 -18.60 -7.05 -15.36
C GLY A 19 -18.35 -8.25 -14.45
N LEU A 20 -17.33 -8.19 -13.61
CA LEU A 20 -16.96 -9.24 -12.66
C LEU A 20 -17.65 -9.04 -11.31
N ASP A 21 -17.75 -10.12 -10.55
CA ASP A 21 -18.22 -10.07 -9.17
C ASP A 21 -17.10 -9.57 -8.25
N PHE A 22 -17.26 -8.33 -7.75
CA PHE A 22 -16.30 -7.70 -6.85
C PHE A 22 -16.06 -8.52 -5.58
N LEU A 23 -17.10 -9.12 -4.99
CA LEU A 23 -16.96 -9.89 -3.75
C LEU A 23 -16.06 -11.10 -3.98
N ARG A 24 -16.16 -11.75 -5.15
CA ARG A 24 -15.30 -12.88 -5.52
C ARG A 24 -13.84 -12.49 -5.77
N LEU A 25 -13.56 -11.23 -6.13
CA LEU A 25 -12.18 -10.70 -6.25
C LEU A 25 -11.56 -10.31 -4.89
N LEU A 26 -12.40 -10.15 -3.86
CA LEU A 26 -11.92 -9.96 -2.49
C LEU A 26 -11.43 -11.27 -1.89
N ASP A 27 -12.09 -12.39 -2.21
CA ASP A 27 -11.76 -13.71 -1.69
C ASP A 27 -10.42 -14.25 -2.25
N ALA A 28 -9.63 -14.87 -1.38
CA ALA A 28 -8.34 -15.51 -1.72
C ALA A 28 -8.54 -16.84 -2.46
N THR A 29 -9.28 -16.82 -3.57
CA THR A 29 -9.61 -17.99 -4.38
C THR A 29 -8.82 -18.01 -5.69
N ASP A 30 -8.73 -19.17 -6.34
CA ASP A 30 -8.12 -19.33 -7.68
C ASP A 30 -8.72 -18.35 -8.71
N TYR A 31 -9.97 -17.94 -8.50
CA TYR A 31 -10.66 -16.92 -9.29
C TYR A 31 -9.92 -15.58 -9.29
N LYS A 32 -9.37 -15.15 -8.15
CA LYS A 32 -8.60 -13.91 -8.04
C LYS A 32 -7.27 -14.01 -8.77
N GLU A 33 -6.58 -15.14 -8.65
CA GLU A 33 -5.26 -15.33 -9.26
C GLU A 33 -5.36 -15.42 -10.80
N LEU A 34 -6.48 -15.92 -11.33
CA LEU A 34 -6.76 -15.91 -12.78
C LEU A 34 -6.73 -14.50 -13.40
N TYR A 35 -7.21 -13.48 -12.68
CA TYR A 35 -7.29 -12.10 -13.18
C TYR A 35 -6.20 -11.20 -12.63
N ARG A 36 -5.29 -11.70 -11.80
CA ARG A 36 -4.34 -10.87 -11.06
C ARG A 36 -3.42 -10.09 -11.99
N GLU A 37 -2.83 -10.76 -12.97
CA GLU A 37 -1.89 -10.14 -13.91
C GLU A 37 -2.59 -9.08 -14.76
N ASP A 38 -3.75 -9.41 -15.34
CA ASP A 38 -4.54 -8.47 -16.13
C ASP A 38 -5.02 -7.27 -15.31
N MET A 39 -5.43 -7.50 -14.06
CA MET A 39 -5.84 -6.43 -13.14
C MET A 39 -4.68 -5.51 -12.77
N ILE A 40 -3.48 -6.06 -12.56
CA ILE A 40 -2.28 -5.24 -12.33
C ILE A 40 -1.99 -4.39 -13.56
N ARG A 41 -1.97 -5.00 -14.76
CA ARG A 41 -1.71 -4.29 -16.03
C ARG A 41 -2.72 -3.15 -16.24
N TRP A 42 -4.02 -3.44 -16.11
CA TRP A 42 -5.08 -2.45 -16.19
C TRP A 42 -4.89 -1.33 -15.15
N GLY A 43 -4.53 -1.69 -13.92
CA GLY A 43 -4.23 -0.74 -12.87
C GLY A 43 -3.08 0.20 -13.21
N GLU A 44 -2.00 -0.33 -13.79
CA GLU A 44 -0.87 0.49 -14.24
C GLU A 44 -1.26 1.43 -15.38
N GLU A 45 -2.01 0.97 -16.37
CA GLU A 45 -2.52 1.82 -17.45
C GLU A 45 -3.35 3.00 -16.91
N ARG A 46 -4.18 2.75 -15.90
CA ARG A 46 -4.95 3.79 -15.21
C ARG A 46 -4.07 4.78 -14.47
N ARG A 47 -3.06 4.31 -13.73
CA ARG A 47 -2.11 5.20 -13.00
C ARG A 47 -1.22 6.01 -13.94
N GLN A 48 -0.82 5.46 -15.09
CA GLN A 48 -0.03 6.18 -16.09
C GLN A 48 -0.82 7.34 -16.71
N SER A 49 -2.12 7.12 -16.96
CA SER A 49 -3.00 8.15 -17.48
C SER A 49 -3.39 9.18 -16.41
N ASP A 50 -3.63 8.72 -15.18
CA ASP A 50 -4.06 9.54 -14.05
C ASP A 50 -3.49 8.99 -12.73
N PRO A 51 -2.34 9.52 -12.27
CA PRO A 51 -1.68 9.08 -11.05
C PRO A 51 -2.57 9.09 -9.80
N GLY A 52 -3.54 10.00 -9.74
CA GLY A 52 -4.44 10.14 -8.60
C GLY A 52 -5.69 9.28 -8.66
N PHE A 53 -5.88 8.46 -9.70
CA PHE A 53 -7.13 7.74 -9.94
C PHE A 53 -7.60 6.93 -8.73
N PHE A 54 -6.76 6.03 -8.22
CA PHE A 54 -7.11 5.22 -7.05
C PHE A 54 -7.03 6.01 -5.75
N CYS A 55 -6.09 6.96 -5.63
CA CYS A 55 -5.92 7.75 -4.42
C CYS A 55 -7.16 8.59 -4.09
N ARG A 56 -7.84 9.15 -5.10
CA ARG A 56 -9.10 9.87 -4.91
C ARG A 56 -10.22 8.97 -4.39
N ILE A 57 -10.32 7.74 -4.90
CA ILE A 57 -11.33 6.77 -4.45
C ILE A 57 -11.02 6.30 -3.01
N VAL A 58 -9.74 6.11 -2.66
CA VAL A 58 -9.30 5.73 -1.31
C VAL A 58 -9.82 6.71 -0.25
N VAL A 59 -9.71 8.01 -0.53
CA VAL A 59 -10.06 9.08 0.40
C VAL A 59 -11.51 9.53 0.32
N GLU A 60 -12.27 9.04 -0.65
CA GLU A 60 -13.65 9.43 -0.85
C GLU A 60 -14.50 9.09 0.40
N GLY A 61 -15.21 10.09 0.91
CA GLY A 61 -16.11 9.96 2.05
C GLY A 61 -15.41 9.73 3.41
N VAL A 62 -14.09 9.87 3.50
CA VAL A 62 -13.37 9.71 4.77
C VAL A 62 -13.48 11.00 5.59
N THR A 63 -13.97 10.89 6.84
CA THR A 63 -14.23 12.04 7.72
C THR A 63 -13.45 12.00 9.04
N GLN A 64 -12.77 10.88 9.30
CA GLN A 64 -11.97 10.67 10.50
C GLN A 64 -10.74 11.61 10.49
N PRO A 65 -10.19 12.01 11.65
CA PRO A 65 -9.05 12.92 11.69
C PRO A 65 -7.70 12.27 11.31
N ILE A 66 -7.61 10.93 11.39
CA ILE A 66 -6.40 10.16 11.05
C ILE A 66 -6.76 9.13 9.99
N TRP A 67 -6.01 9.15 8.89
CA TRP A 67 -6.15 8.22 7.78
C TRP A 67 -4.90 7.38 7.66
N ILE A 68 -5.05 6.06 7.66
CA ILE A 68 -3.98 5.13 7.34
C ILE A 68 -4.27 4.54 5.95
N VAL A 69 -3.46 4.94 4.98
CA VAL A 69 -3.49 4.38 3.63
C VAL A 69 -2.42 3.28 3.56
N SER A 70 -2.85 2.03 3.57
CA SER A 70 -1.97 0.87 3.38
C SER A 70 -1.89 0.46 1.91
N ASP A 71 -0.97 -0.44 1.59
CA ASP A 71 -0.72 -0.99 0.25
C ASP A 71 -0.32 0.04 -0.82
N THR A 72 0.19 1.21 -0.44
CA THR A 72 0.88 2.11 -1.39
C THR A 72 2.10 1.39 -1.95
N ARG A 73 2.19 1.30 -3.28
CA ARG A 73 3.24 0.52 -3.94
C ARG A 73 4.09 1.35 -4.90
N ARG A 74 3.60 2.52 -5.31
CA ARG A 74 4.17 3.32 -6.40
C ARG A 74 4.55 4.71 -5.88
N SER A 75 5.64 5.27 -6.39
CA SER A 75 6.07 6.63 -6.02
C SER A 75 5.00 7.67 -6.34
N SER A 76 4.27 7.47 -7.44
CA SER A 76 3.15 8.32 -7.84
C SER A 76 2.00 8.37 -6.82
N ASP A 77 1.75 7.28 -6.07
CA ASP A 77 0.79 7.30 -4.96
C ASP A 77 1.27 8.30 -3.89
N VAL A 78 2.56 8.20 -3.51
CA VAL A 78 3.19 9.03 -2.47
C VAL A 78 3.25 10.50 -2.88
N GLU A 79 3.68 10.76 -4.12
CA GLU A 79 3.72 12.10 -4.72
C GLU A 79 2.33 12.73 -4.71
N TRP A 80 1.31 12.00 -5.16
CA TRP A 80 -0.05 12.52 -5.18
C TRP A 80 -0.55 12.90 -3.78
N PHE A 81 -0.33 12.05 -2.76
CA PHE A 81 -0.75 12.38 -1.39
C PHE A 81 -0.02 13.61 -0.88
N ARG A 82 1.29 13.72 -1.11
CA ARG A 82 2.07 14.90 -0.69
C ARG A 82 1.63 16.17 -1.42
N ASP A 83 1.34 16.10 -2.70
CA ASP A 83 0.89 17.26 -3.48
C ASP A 83 -0.48 17.75 -3.01
N VAL A 84 -1.39 16.84 -2.67
CA VAL A 84 -2.77 17.19 -2.27
C VAL A 84 -2.89 17.62 -0.81
N TYR A 85 -2.16 16.97 0.10
CA TYR A 85 -2.31 17.17 1.54
C TYR A 85 -1.09 17.85 2.20
N GLY A 86 0.03 17.98 1.49
CA GLY A 86 1.23 18.66 1.98
C GLY A 86 1.88 17.97 3.17
N ASP A 87 2.39 18.78 4.10
CA ASP A 87 3.24 18.34 5.22
C ASP A 87 2.50 17.53 6.29
N ILE A 88 1.17 17.42 6.22
CA ILE A 88 0.41 16.57 7.15
C ILE A 88 0.57 15.07 6.81
N VAL A 89 1.02 14.76 5.59
CA VAL A 89 1.28 13.39 5.15
C VAL A 89 2.55 12.88 5.81
N GLN A 90 2.51 11.63 6.27
CA GLN A 90 3.65 10.94 6.87
C GLN A 90 3.85 9.61 6.17
N ILE A 91 5.02 9.41 5.57
CA ILE A 91 5.37 8.21 4.82
C ILE A 91 6.10 7.24 5.73
N VAL A 92 5.45 6.11 6.03
CA VAL A 92 5.97 5.07 6.92
C VAL A 92 6.39 3.86 6.08
N ARG A 93 7.69 3.56 6.03
CA ARG A 93 8.21 2.33 5.40
C ARG A 93 8.35 1.23 6.43
N VAL A 94 7.74 0.08 6.18
CA VAL A 94 8.00 -1.13 6.96
C VAL A 94 9.05 -1.95 6.22
N ILE A 95 10.13 -2.32 6.91
CA ILE A 95 11.19 -3.17 6.37
C ILE A 95 11.38 -4.41 7.22
N ALA A 96 11.89 -5.47 6.60
CA ALA A 96 12.42 -6.64 7.29
C ALA A 96 13.63 -7.13 6.51
N THR A 97 14.66 -7.55 7.23
CA THR A 97 15.85 -8.21 6.68
C THR A 97 15.47 -9.43 5.84
N GLU A 98 16.29 -9.72 4.84
CA GLU A 98 16.13 -10.92 4.02
C GLU A 98 16.16 -12.20 4.86
N GLU A 99 17.00 -12.24 5.90
CA GLU A 99 17.02 -13.33 6.88
C GLU A 99 15.65 -13.50 7.55
N THR A 100 15.06 -12.41 8.06
CA THR A 100 13.75 -12.48 8.70
C THR A 100 12.64 -12.89 7.72
N ARG A 101 12.67 -12.36 6.49
CA ARG A 101 11.72 -12.75 5.44
C ARG A 101 11.85 -14.25 5.12
N THR A 102 13.06 -14.74 4.94
CA THR A 102 13.35 -16.17 4.68
C THR A 102 12.89 -17.05 5.84
N ARG A 103 13.10 -16.65 7.11
CA ARG A 103 12.55 -17.35 8.28
C ARG A 103 11.02 -17.43 8.29
N ARG A 104 10.34 -16.50 7.60
CA ARG A 104 8.88 -16.48 7.40
C ARG A 104 8.45 -17.21 6.12
N ASN A 105 9.32 -18.06 5.57
CA ASN A 105 9.11 -18.83 4.33
C ASN A 105 8.96 -17.97 3.07
N TRP A 106 9.49 -16.73 3.08
CA TRP A 106 9.63 -15.98 1.84
C TRP A 106 10.75 -16.59 1.01
N VAL A 107 10.48 -16.78 -0.27
CA VAL A 107 11.45 -17.23 -1.29
C VAL A 107 11.34 -16.24 -2.43
N PHE A 108 12.47 -15.67 -2.86
CA PHE A 108 12.49 -14.75 -3.98
C PHE A 108 11.98 -15.42 -5.27
N VAL A 109 11.01 -14.78 -5.92
CA VAL A 109 10.47 -15.18 -7.23
C VAL A 109 10.74 -14.06 -8.23
N ALA A 110 11.64 -14.34 -9.17
CA ALA A 110 11.93 -13.42 -10.28
C ALA A 110 10.67 -13.16 -11.12
N GLY A 111 10.48 -11.90 -11.53
CA GLY A 111 9.27 -11.41 -12.19
C GLY A 111 8.13 -11.04 -11.25
N ILE A 112 8.22 -11.33 -9.95
CA ILE A 112 7.23 -10.95 -8.93
C ILE A 112 7.87 -10.04 -7.89
N ASP A 113 8.90 -10.52 -7.19
CA ASP A 113 9.54 -9.78 -6.09
C ASP A 113 10.45 -8.65 -6.57
N ASP A 114 10.87 -8.66 -7.84
CA ASP A 114 11.61 -7.60 -8.52
C ASP A 114 10.72 -6.75 -9.45
N ALA A 115 9.42 -7.07 -9.50
CA ALA A 115 8.47 -6.28 -10.25
C ALA A 115 8.25 -4.93 -9.57
N GLU A 116 7.90 -3.92 -10.35
CA GLU A 116 7.64 -2.56 -9.87
C GLU A 116 6.53 -2.54 -8.78
N SER A 117 5.60 -3.51 -8.80
CA SER A 117 4.55 -3.63 -7.78
C SER A 117 5.08 -3.94 -6.38
N GLU A 118 6.26 -4.53 -6.27
CA GLU A 118 6.91 -4.85 -4.99
C GLU A 118 8.08 -3.88 -4.69
N CYS A 119 8.82 -3.44 -5.72
CA CYS A 119 10.01 -2.59 -5.57
C CYS A 119 9.79 -1.09 -5.86
N GLY A 120 8.59 -0.67 -6.25
CA GLY A 120 8.31 0.69 -6.75
C GLY A 120 8.52 1.84 -5.73
N LEU A 121 8.86 1.51 -4.49
CA LEU A 121 9.19 2.47 -3.44
C LEU A 121 10.61 2.25 -2.87
N ASP A 122 11.40 1.32 -3.40
CA ASP A 122 12.71 0.98 -2.82
C ASP A 122 13.74 2.11 -2.93
N GLN A 123 13.56 3.03 -3.89
CA GLN A 123 14.44 4.16 -4.13
C GLN A 123 13.65 5.44 -4.38
N GLY A 124 14.29 6.59 -4.11
CA GLY A 124 13.75 7.91 -4.46
C GLY A 124 12.62 8.44 -3.58
N VAL A 125 12.19 7.69 -2.56
CA VAL A 125 11.10 8.10 -1.65
C VAL A 125 11.67 8.59 -0.32
N PRO A 126 11.46 9.86 0.06
CA PRO A 126 11.84 10.38 1.36
C PRO A 126 10.88 9.88 2.46
N TYR A 127 11.30 8.84 3.19
CA TYR A 127 10.53 8.28 4.30
C TYR A 127 10.64 9.12 5.56
N ASP A 128 9.50 9.46 6.17
CA ASP A 128 9.44 10.15 7.45
C ASP A 128 9.70 9.19 8.61
N TRP A 129 9.25 7.94 8.46
CA TRP A 129 9.44 6.87 9.42
C TRP A 129 9.88 5.58 8.73
N VAL A 130 10.81 4.85 9.35
CA VAL A 130 11.17 3.48 8.96
C VAL A 130 10.94 2.58 10.17
N VAL A 131 10.08 1.57 10.00
CA VAL A 131 9.75 0.57 11.02
C VAL A 131 10.38 -0.76 10.63
N THR A 132 11.29 -1.26 11.45
CA THR A 132 11.97 -2.53 11.24
C THR A 132 11.23 -3.65 11.94
N ASN A 133 10.84 -4.67 11.18
CA ASN A 133 10.10 -5.85 11.63
C ASN A 133 10.93 -7.13 11.46
N ASP A 134 12.03 -7.21 12.21
CA ASP A 134 12.99 -8.33 12.19
C ASP A 134 12.66 -9.47 13.16
N GLY A 135 11.44 -9.47 13.71
CA GLY A 135 10.95 -10.53 14.60
C GLY A 135 11.22 -10.30 16.10
N ASP A 136 11.85 -9.20 16.48
CA ASP A 136 11.88 -8.72 17.86
C ASP A 136 10.61 -7.92 18.16
N GLN A 137 9.69 -8.55 18.89
CA GLN A 137 8.40 -7.94 19.25
C GLN A 137 8.56 -6.71 20.14
N LEU A 138 9.50 -6.72 21.09
CA LEU A 138 9.70 -5.59 22.00
C LEU A 138 10.23 -4.38 21.26
N SER A 139 11.18 -4.60 20.35
CA SER A 139 11.69 -3.55 19.47
C SER A 139 10.61 -3.01 18.53
N LEU A 140 9.78 -3.87 17.96
CA LEU A 140 8.67 -3.46 17.09
C LEU A 140 7.65 -2.62 17.87
N ASP A 141 7.23 -3.07 19.05
CA ASP A 141 6.26 -2.36 19.88
C ASP A 141 6.77 -0.98 20.30
N ALA A 142 8.06 -0.87 20.68
CA ALA A 142 8.67 0.41 21.01
C ALA A 142 8.74 1.39 19.82
N GLN A 143 8.94 0.89 18.59
CA GLN A 143 8.90 1.72 17.39
C GLN A 143 7.47 2.20 17.08
N LEU A 144 6.48 1.31 17.21
CA LEU A 144 5.07 1.64 16.99
C LEU A 144 4.56 2.63 18.06
N GLU A 145 4.98 2.48 19.31
CA GLU A 145 4.61 3.41 20.39
C GLU A 145 5.10 4.83 20.10
N LYS A 146 6.34 5.00 19.61
CA LYS A 146 6.85 6.32 19.19
C LYS A 146 6.02 6.94 18.07
N LEU A 147 5.66 6.14 17.06
CA LEU A 147 4.80 6.60 15.96
C LEU A 147 3.41 6.99 16.47
N LEU A 148 2.82 6.20 17.37
CA LEU A 148 1.53 6.50 17.98
C LEU A 148 1.56 7.77 18.82
N GLN A 149 2.61 7.97 19.63
CA GLN A 149 2.81 9.21 20.39
C GLN A 149 2.92 10.41 19.46
N PHE A 150 3.70 10.29 18.37
CA PHE A 150 3.77 11.35 17.35
C PHE A 150 2.39 11.67 16.76
N ILE A 151 1.63 10.65 16.34
CA ILE A 151 0.28 10.85 15.79
C ILE A 151 -0.62 11.58 16.81
N GLN A 152 -0.54 11.22 18.09
CA GLN A 152 -1.30 11.89 19.15
C GLN A 152 -0.91 13.37 19.32
N THR A 153 0.34 13.76 19.06
CA THR A 153 0.75 15.18 19.10
C THR A 153 0.18 16.02 17.95
N LYS A 154 -0.42 15.38 16.94
CA LYS A 154 -0.99 16.03 15.74
C LYS A 154 -2.52 16.10 15.76
N LEU A 155 -3.15 15.50 16.77
CA LEU A 155 -4.60 15.54 17.04
C LEU A 155 -4.95 16.75 17.90
#